data_AF-A0A3C0T1R7-F1
#
_entry.id   AF-A0A3C0T1R7-F1
#
_cell.length_a   1.000
_cell.length_b   1.000
_cell.length_c   1.000
_cell.angle_alpha   90.00
_cell.angle_beta   90.00
_cell.angle_gamma   90.00
#
_symmetry.space_group_name_H-M   'P 1'
#
loop_
_entity.id
_entity.type
_entity.pdbx_description
1 polymer ?
#
loop_
_entity_poly.entity_id
_entity_poly.type
_entity_poly.pdbx_seq_one_letter_code
_entity_poly.pdbx_strand_id
1 'polypeptide(L)'
;MEWFLEQNHILQALLATLFTWAVTALGASLVFFFKSINKKVLDAMLGFAAGVMIAASYWSLLAPAIEMSESSGGSPWIPAVVGFLLGGAFLFAADKLIPHVHPGFSEGESEGPKTSWQRSVLLVLAITIHNIP
;
A
#
# COMPACT_ATOMS: atom_id res chain seq x y z
N MET A 1 -12.05 19.75 13.36
CA MET A 1 -12.49 18.74 12.36
C MET A 1 -13.44 19.35 11.34
N GLU A 2 -14.38 20.21 11.76
CA GLU A 2 -15.37 20.84 10.84
C GLU A 2 -14.73 21.50 9.61
N TRP A 3 -13.67 22.30 9.81
CA TRP A 3 -12.95 22.92 8.69
C TRP A 3 -12.47 21.94 7.61
N PHE A 4 -12.01 20.73 7.98
CA PHE A 4 -11.51 19.74 7.03
C PHE A 4 -12.66 19.12 6.22
N LEU A 5 -13.77 18.83 6.90
CA LEU A 5 -14.96 18.25 6.28
C LEU A 5 -15.63 19.22 5.28
N GLU A 6 -15.46 20.53 5.48
CA GLU A 6 -15.96 21.57 4.57
C GLU A 6 -15.10 21.75 3.31
N GLN A 7 -13.89 21.19 3.25
CA GLN A 7 -13.05 21.28 2.06
C GLN A 7 -13.52 20.36 0.93
N ASN A 8 -13.10 20.67 -0.31
CA ASN A 8 -13.31 19.77 -1.44
C ASN A 8 -12.59 18.42 -1.22
N HIS A 9 -13.21 17.32 -1.64
CA HIS A 9 -12.66 15.96 -1.63
C HIS A 9 -11.22 15.86 -2.15
N ILE A 10 -10.84 16.61 -3.19
CA ILE A 10 -9.48 16.63 -3.73
C ILE A 10 -8.49 17.17 -2.68
N LEU A 11 -8.85 18.25 -2.00
CA LEU A 11 -8.01 18.84 -0.95
C LEU A 11 -7.96 17.94 0.29
N GLN A 12 -9.08 17.31 0.65
CA GLN A 12 -9.11 16.32 1.72
C GLN A 12 -8.16 15.16 1.44
N ALA A 13 -8.21 14.58 0.23
CA ALA A 13 -7.33 13.52 -0.21
C ALA A 13 -5.86 13.96 -0.22
N LEU A 14 -5.56 15.18 -0.71
CA LEU A 14 -4.20 15.73 -0.70
C LEU A 14 -3.65 15.89 0.72
N LEU A 15 -4.43 16.46 1.64
CA LEU A 15 -4.00 16.64 3.03
C LEU A 15 -3.84 15.29 3.74
N ALA A 16 -4.77 14.35 3.54
CA ALA A 16 -4.69 13.02 4.12
C ALA A 16 -3.45 12.26 3.61
N THR A 17 -3.18 12.29 2.31
CA THR A 17 -1.99 11.66 1.71
C THR A 17 -0.68 12.32 2.18
N LEU A 18 -0.61 13.65 2.23
CA LEU A 18 0.55 14.35 2.82
C LEU A 18 0.77 13.99 4.28
N PHE A 19 -0.30 13.84 5.06
CA PHE A 19 -0.21 13.38 6.43
C PHE A 19 0.37 11.97 6.51
N THR A 20 -0.15 11.02 5.74
CA THR A 20 0.39 9.65 5.72
C THR A 20 1.84 9.61 5.26
N TRP A 21 2.22 10.40 4.26
CA TRP A 21 3.60 10.55 3.81
C TRP A 21 4.51 11.11 4.91
N ALA A 22 4.06 12.12 5.65
CA ALA A 22 4.81 12.69 6.76
C ALA A 22 5.03 11.68 7.90
N VAL A 23 4.03 10.83 8.18
CA VAL A 23 4.17 9.74 9.17
C VAL A 23 5.17 8.68 8.69
N THR A 24 5.16 8.33 7.40
CA THR A 24 6.18 7.44 6.81
C THR A 24 7.58 8.06 6.90
N ALA A 25 7.73 9.34 6.58
CA ALA A 25 9.01 10.06 6.70
C ALA A 25 9.49 10.13 8.15
N LEU A 26 8.57 10.36 9.10
CA LEU A 26 8.85 10.34 10.55
C LEU A 26 9.36 8.96 10.98
N GLY A 27 8.69 7.87 10.56
CA GLY A 27 9.14 6.50 10.84
C GLY A 27 10.52 6.21 10.25
N ALA A 28 10.76 6.63 9.00
CA ALA A 28 12.05 6.47 8.33
C ALA A 28 13.18 7.26 9.02
N SER A 29 12.88 8.42 9.62
CA SER A 29 13.87 9.25 10.33
C SER A 29 14.54 8.54 11.51
N LEU A 30 13.94 7.48 12.04
CA LEU A 30 14.54 6.66 13.11
C LEU A 30 15.88 6.04 12.70
N VAL A 31 16.15 5.92 11.39
CA VAL A 31 17.45 5.46 10.85
C VAL A 31 18.63 6.33 11.30
N PHE A 32 18.40 7.62 11.62
CA PHE A 32 19.44 8.52 12.12
C PHE A 32 19.86 8.20 13.56
N PHE A 33 19.02 7.51 14.32
CA PHE A 33 19.28 7.14 15.71
C PHE A 33 19.68 5.66 15.87
N PHE A 34 19.13 4.78 15.03
CA PHE A 34 19.35 3.33 15.12
C PHE A 34 19.86 2.77 13.77
N LYS A 35 21.06 2.17 13.79
CA LYS A 35 21.66 1.54 12.59
C LYS A 35 21.27 0.07 12.40
N SER A 36 20.73 -0.57 13.44
CA SER A 36 20.32 -1.98 13.41
C SER A 36 19.08 -2.16 14.28
N ILE A 37 18.10 -2.89 13.77
CA ILE A 37 16.89 -3.25 14.51
C ILE A 37 16.92 -4.75 14.85
N ASN A 38 16.39 -5.11 16.02
CA ASN A 38 16.20 -6.51 16.36
C ASN A 38 15.21 -7.15 15.38
N LYS A 39 15.59 -8.27 14.76
CA LYS A 39 14.76 -8.97 13.77
C LYS A 39 13.35 -9.30 14.30
N LYS A 40 13.21 -9.70 15.57
CA LYS A 40 11.89 -9.99 16.17
C LYS A 40 10.99 -8.75 16.24
N VAL A 41 11.59 -7.58 16.50
CA VAL A 41 10.86 -6.31 16.52
C VAL A 41 10.44 -5.92 15.11
N LEU A 42 11.34 -6.06 14.13
CA LEU A 42 11.02 -5.83 12.72
C LEU A 42 9.89 -6.74 12.24
N ASP A 43 9.97 -8.04 12.52
CA ASP A 43 8.94 -9.01 12.14
C ASP A 43 7.59 -8.68 12.80
N ALA A 44 7.59 -8.24 14.06
CA ALA A 44 6.38 -7.79 14.75
C ALA A 44 5.79 -6.50 14.13
N MET A 45 6.62 -5.55 13.73
CA MET A 45 6.18 -4.32 13.04
C MET A 45 5.58 -4.64 11.67
N LEU A 46 6.21 -5.52 10.88
CA LEU A 46 5.71 -5.98 9.59
C LEU A 46 4.38 -6.72 9.75
N GLY A 47 4.28 -7.61 10.73
CA GLY A 47 3.04 -8.34 11.04
C GLY A 47 1.90 -7.40 11.48
N PHE A 48 2.21 -6.40 12.31
CA PHE A 48 1.24 -5.38 12.71
C PHE A 48 0.74 -4.57 11.51
N ALA A 49 1.65 -4.08 10.66
CA ALA A 49 1.29 -3.34 9.45
C ALA A 49 0.42 -4.18 8.51
N ALA A 50 0.79 -5.43 8.25
CA ALA A 50 0.00 -6.35 7.44
C ALA A 50 -1.41 -6.57 8.04
N GLY A 51 -1.50 -6.75 9.35
CA GLY A 51 -2.77 -6.92 10.05
C GLY A 51 -3.69 -5.70 9.93
N VAL A 52 -3.15 -4.48 10.12
CA VAL A 52 -3.90 -3.23 9.95
C VAL A 52 -4.42 -3.09 8.52
N MET A 53 -3.60 -3.40 7.52
CA MET A 53 -4.01 -3.28 6.11
C MET A 53 -5.08 -4.32 5.72
N ILE A 54 -4.99 -5.56 6.22
CA ILE A 54 -6.03 -6.58 6.02
C ILE A 54 -7.35 -6.13 6.65
N ALA A 55 -7.30 -5.59 7.87
CA ALA A 55 -8.49 -5.08 8.55
C ALA A 55 -9.11 -3.89 7.79
N ALA A 56 -8.30 -2.89 7.42
CA ALA A 56 -8.77 -1.73 6.65
C ALA A 56 -9.41 -2.16 5.32
N SER A 57 -8.81 -3.15 4.65
CA SER A 57 -9.36 -3.69 3.39
C SER A 57 -10.79 -4.20 3.56
N TYR A 58 -11.10 -4.90 4.65
CA TYR A 58 -12.46 -5.39 4.88
C TYR A 58 -13.40 -4.31 5.44
N TRP A 59 -13.07 -3.74 6.61
CA TRP A 59 -14.00 -2.86 7.35
C TRP A 59 -14.12 -1.47 6.74
N SER A 60 -13.06 -0.94 6.12
CA SER A 60 -13.07 0.42 5.58
C SER A 60 -13.35 0.47 4.08
N LEU A 61 -13.15 -0.64 3.35
CA LEU A 61 -13.32 -0.68 1.89
C LEU A 61 -14.42 -1.67 1.45
N LEU A 62 -14.24 -2.98 1.66
CA LEU A 62 -15.19 -3.98 1.13
C LEU A 62 -16.59 -3.86 1.76
N ALA A 63 -16.70 -3.80 3.09
CA ALA A 63 -18.00 -3.73 3.75
C ALA A 63 -18.78 -2.46 3.35
N PRO A 64 -18.19 -1.25 3.40
CA PRO A 64 -18.85 -0.04 2.88
C PRO A 64 -19.22 -0.14 1.40
N ALA A 65 -18.38 -0.74 0.56
CA ALA A 65 -18.70 -0.91 -0.86
C ALA A 65 -19.92 -1.82 -1.10
N ILE A 66 -20.08 -2.89 -0.30
CA ILE A 66 -21.25 -3.78 -0.36
C ILE A 66 -22.51 -3.03 0.08
N GLU A 67 -22.45 -2.29 1.20
CA GLU A 67 -23.57 -1.48 1.70
C GLU A 67 -24.01 -0.41 0.70
N MET A 68 -23.05 0.29 0.07
CA MET A 68 -23.32 1.27 -0.98
C MET A 68 -23.98 0.62 -2.21
N SER A 69 -23.54 -0.58 -2.60
CA SER A 69 -24.14 -1.32 -3.72
C SER A 69 -25.56 -1.80 -3.42
N GLU A 70 -25.85 -2.21 -2.17
CA GLU A 70 -27.19 -2.61 -1.75
C GLU A 70 -28.18 -1.45 -1.83
N SER A 71 -27.77 -0.27 -1.38
CA SER A 71 -28.58 0.95 -1.47
C SER A 71 -28.90 1.39 -2.91
N SER A 72 -28.13 0.91 -3.88
CA SER A 72 -28.27 1.23 -5.31
C SER A 72 -29.19 0.28 -6.08
N GLY A 73 -29.81 -0.70 -5.40
CA GLY A 73 -30.80 -1.63 -5.98
C GLY A 73 -30.23 -2.77 -6.84
N GLY A 74 -28.90 -2.92 -6.89
CA GLY A 74 -28.21 -4.03 -7.57
C GLY A 74 -27.88 -5.19 -6.64
N SER A 75 -27.18 -6.20 -7.15
CA SER A 75 -26.63 -7.28 -6.31
C SER A 75 -25.45 -6.74 -5.47
N PRO A 76 -25.55 -6.69 -4.12
CA PRO A 76 -24.62 -5.95 -3.27
C PRO A 76 -23.15 -6.37 -3.40
N TRP A 77 -22.90 -7.65 -3.65
CA TRP A 77 -21.56 -8.22 -3.64
C TRP A 77 -20.85 -8.15 -5.00
N ILE A 78 -21.58 -7.95 -6.10
CA ILE A 78 -20.98 -8.01 -7.45
C ILE A 78 -19.91 -6.91 -7.64
N PRO A 79 -20.20 -5.61 -7.37
CA PRO A 79 -19.19 -4.56 -7.55
C PRO A 79 -17.98 -4.76 -6.64
N ALA A 80 -18.19 -5.21 -5.40
CA ALA A 80 -17.12 -5.46 -4.45
C ALA A 80 -16.21 -6.60 -4.91
N VAL A 81 -16.77 -7.74 -5.34
CA VAL A 81 -15.98 -8.88 -5.85
C VAL A 81 -15.25 -8.53 -7.13
N VAL A 82 -15.92 -7.88 -8.09
CA VAL A 82 -15.29 -7.49 -9.36
C VAL A 82 -14.18 -6.47 -9.11
N GLY A 83 -14.42 -5.45 -8.28
CA GLY A 83 -13.42 -4.46 -7.91
C GLY A 83 -12.21 -5.08 -7.19
N PHE A 84 -12.45 -5.98 -6.25
CA PHE A 84 -11.38 -6.69 -5.53
C PHE A 84 -10.54 -7.56 -6.46
N LEU A 85 -11.16 -8.36 -7.33
CA LEU A 85 -10.45 -9.21 -8.28
C LEU A 85 -9.69 -8.40 -9.33
N LEU A 86 -10.28 -7.31 -9.84
CA LEU A 86 -9.60 -6.41 -10.78
C LEU A 86 -8.42 -5.70 -10.12
N GLY A 87 -8.58 -5.24 -8.87
CA GLY A 87 -7.48 -4.67 -8.08
C GLY A 87 -6.35 -5.68 -7.86
N GLY A 88 -6.68 -6.91 -7.47
CA GLY A 88 -5.71 -8.00 -7.32
C GLY A 88 -5.00 -8.34 -8.63
N ALA A 89 -5.74 -8.43 -9.74
CA ALA A 89 -5.18 -8.65 -11.06
C ALA A 89 -4.27 -7.49 -11.52
N PHE A 90 -4.66 -6.25 -11.21
CA PHE A 90 -3.83 -5.07 -11.47
C PHE A 90 -2.52 -5.12 -10.70
N LEU A 91 -2.54 -5.44 -9.39
CA LEU A 91 -1.33 -5.57 -8.60
C LEU A 91 -0.45 -6.74 -9.07
N PHE A 92 -1.06 -7.88 -9.39
CA PHE A 92 -0.34 -9.02 -9.98
C PHE A 92 0.33 -8.67 -11.32
N ALA A 93 -0.35 -7.89 -12.16
CA ALA A 93 0.24 -7.42 -13.41
C ALA A 93 1.36 -6.40 -13.17
N ALA A 94 1.17 -5.45 -12.25
CA ALA A 94 2.18 -4.45 -11.91
C ALA A 94 3.46 -5.11 -11.37
N ASP A 95 3.30 -6.08 -10.47
CA ASP A 95 4.39 -6.88 -9.90
C ASP A 95 5.22 -7.59 -10.99
N LYS A 96 4.54 -8.19 -11.97
CA LYS A 96 5.22 -8.89 -13.07
C LYS A 96 5.83 -7.97 -14.13
N LEU A 97 5.28 -6.77 -14.32
CA LEU A 97 5.70 -5.84 -15.37
C LEU A 97 6.78 -4.86 -14.92
N ILE A 98 6.82 -4.52 -13.63
CA ILE A 98 7.77 -3.53 -13.12
C ILE A 98 8.98 -4.27 -12.54
N PRO A 99 10.20 -4.01 -13.06
CA PRO A 99 11.39 -4.62 -12.51
C PRO A 99 11.63 -4.12 -11.08
N HIS A 100 11.69 -5.03 -10.12
CA HIS A 100 11.89 -4.68 -8.72
C HIS A 100 12.65 -5.78 -7.95
N VAL A 101 13.10 -5.47 -6.73
CA VAL A 101 13.87 -6.39 -5.87
C VAL A 101 13.29 -6.43 -4.47
N HIS A 102 13.23 -7.61 -3.86
CA HIS A 102 12.82 -7.76 -2.46
C HIS A 102 14.01 -7.88 -1.49
N PRO A 103 13.82 -7.53 -0.21
CA PRO A 103 14.83 -7.77 0.83
C PRO A 103 15.14 -9.27 0.95
N GLY A 104 16.39 -9.67 0.73
CA GLY A 104 16.85 -11.07 0.86
C GLY A 104 17.27 -11.76 -0.44
N PHE A 105 17.04 -11.12 -1.59
CA PHE A 105 17.47 -11.63 -2.90
C PHE A 105 18.99 -11.48 -3.11
N SER A 106 19.59 -12.45 -3.78
CA SER A 106 21.01 -12.49 -4.14
C SER A 106 21.35 -11.42 -5.19
N GLU A 107 22.62 -11.00 -5.32
CA GLU A 107 23.03 -10.09 -6.40
C GLU A 107 22.69 -10.70 -7.77
N GLY A 108 21.78 -10.05 -8.51
CA GLY A 108 21.32 -10.49 -9.83
C GLY A 108 19.94 -11.15 -9.86
N GLU A 109 19.31 -11.37 -8.71
CA GLU A 109 17.92 -11.82 -8.64
C GLU A 109 16.97 -10.61 -8.53
N SER A 110 16.15 -10.42 -9.57
CA SER A 110 15.14 -9.36 -9.67
C SER A 110 13.86 -9.95 -10.25
N GLU A 111 12.72 -9.54 -9.73
CA GLU A 111 11.42 -9.89 -10.29
C GLU A 111 11.05 -8.90 -11.42
N GLY A 112 10.25 -9.37 -12.38
CA GLY A 112 9.93 -8.62 -13.60
C GLY A 112 11.03 -8.70 -14.69
N PRO A 113 11.00 -7.79 -15.69
CA PRO A 113 11.94 -7.80 -16.81
C PRO A 113 13.39 -7.56 -16.37
N LYS A 114 14.37 -8.24 -17.00
CA LYS A 114 15.79 -7.96 -16.72
C LYS A 114 16.13 -6.51 -17.05
N THR A 115 16.78 -5.82 -16.11
CA THR A 115 17.17 -4.42 -16.27
C THR A 115 18.57 -4.16 -15.72
N SER A 116 19.26 -3.15 -16.26
CA SER A 116 20.57 -2.69 -15.79
C SER A 116 20.46 -1.58 -14.73
N TRP A 117 19.28 -1.38 -14.15
CA TRP A 117 19.02 -0.31 -13.18
C TRP A 117 19.72 -0.57 -11.84
N GLN A 118 20.07 0.52 -11.15
CA GLN A 118 20.70 0.43 -9.84
C GLN A 118 19.73 -0.17 -8.80
N ARG A 119 20.27 -0.94 -7.85
CA ARG A 119 19.50 -1.58 -6.78
C ARG A 119 18.64 -0.60 -5.98
N SER A 120 19.13 0.63 -5.77
CA SER A 120 18.39 1.71 -5.10
C SER A 120 17.10 2.07 -5.85
N VAL A 121 17.15 2.17 -7.18
CA VAL A 121 15.98 2.45 -8.03
C VAL A 121 14.96 1.32 -7.93
N LEU A 122 15.43 0.07 -7.99
CA LEU A 122 14.59 -1.12 -7.89
C LEU A 122 13.90 -1.22 -6.51
N LEU A 123 14.60 -0.84 -5.43
CA LEU A 123 14.03 -0.78 -4.08
C LEU A 123 12.96 0.32 -3.96
N VAL A 124 13.20 1.52 -4.50
CA VAL A 124 12.22 2.61 -4.49
C VAL A 124 10.97 2.22 -5.28
N LEU A 125 11.13 1.54 -6.42
CA LEU A 125 9.99 1.04 -7.20
C LEU A 125 9.22 -0.03 -6.44
N ALA A 126 9.90 -0.99 -5.81
CA ALA A 126 9.26 -1.99 -4.95
C ALA A 126 8.41 -1.30 -3.87
N ILE A 127 8.99 -0.37 -3.11
CA ILE A 127 8.27 0.36 -2.06
C ILE A 127 7.09 1.14 -2.64
N THR A 128 7.25 1.76 -3.80
CA THR A 128 6.20 2.54 -4.47
C THR A 128 5.01 1.67 -4.83
N ILE A 129 5.24 0.50 -5.46
CA ILE A 129 4.17 -0.44 -5.84
C ILE A 129 3.38 -0.88 -4.62
N HIS A 130 4.04 -1.08 -3.48
CA HIS A 130 3.40 -1.51 -2.23
C HIS A 130 2.64 -0.38 -1.50
N ASN A 131 2.84 0.89 -1.88
CA ASN A 131 2.14 2.05 -1.30
C ASN A 131 1.06 2.63 -2.24
N ILE A 132 0.88 2.07 -3.44
CA ILE A 132 -0.22 2.44 -4.34
C ILE A 132 -1.58 1.94 -3.82
N PRO A 133 -1.72 0.69 -3.31
CA PRO A 133 -2.94 0.23 -2.65
C PRO A 133 -3.24 1.01 -1.36
#